data_AF-A0A1C5SHJ3-F1
#
_entry.id   AF-A0A1C5SHJ3-F1
#
_cell.length_a   1.000
_cell.length_b   1.000
_cell.length_c   1.000
_cell.angle_alpha   90.00
_cell.angle_beta   90.00
_cell.angle_gamma   90.00
#
_symmetry.space_group_name_H-M   'P 1'
#
loop_
_entity.id
_entity.type
_entity.pdbx_description
1 polymer ?
#
loop_
_entity_poly.entity_id
_entity_poly.type
_entity_poly.pdbx_seq_one_letter_code
_entity_poly.pdbx_strand_id
1 'polypeptide(L)'
;MENISYGKIVLIGAGHVGSAILDSLLRMNLADEIVVINRNEKKALGVVLDAGHTTAFAYSANANIRVGTYEDCKDAQIIINTAGPSIQPGNSRDRMVLLQTNVQVMKEIMTQITAYTRSAIIINVSNPMDILTYIAQTEFNYPRNLLIGTGTLLDTARFNKMLADLCGVDAKNVTGFVLGEHGGTSFIPWNAVNIVGIPFHDFQKQFGLKEPVDCEKLLHEVKVSGLDIVELKGYTSSGIALASAVL
;
A
#
# COMPACT_ATOMS: atom_id res chain seq x y z
N MET A 1 -9.68 -25.06 -21.08
CA MET A 1 -8.90 -23.83 -20.84
C MET A 1 -9.67 -23.05 -19.81
N GLU A 2 -9.12 -22.82 -18.62
CA GLU A 2 -9.76 -21.91 -17.68
C GLU A 2 -9.74 -20.50 -18.29
N ASN A 3 -10.91 -19.87 -18.42
CA ASN A 3 -11.02 -18.50 -18.88
C ASN A 3 -10.40 -17.60 -17.81
N ILE A 4 -9.15 -17.19 -18.01
CA ILE A 4 -8.56 -16.10 -17.24
C ILE A 4 -9.30 -14.84 -17.66
N SER A 5 -10.00 -14.19 -16.73
CA SER A 5 -10.52 -12.85 -16.93
C SER A 5 -9.34 -11.88 -16.89
N TYR A 6 -8.93 -11.38 -18.06
CA TYR A 6 -7.91 -10.33 -18.13
C TYR A 6 -8.45 -9.08 -17.45
N GLY A 7 -7.65 -8.44 -16.59
CA GLY A 7 -8.03 -7.22 -15.89
C GLY A 7 -8.84 -7.43 -14.60
N LYS A 8 -8.94 -8.66 -14.06
CA LYS A 8 -9.65 -8.93 -12.79
C LYS A 8 -8.76 -8.72 -11.56
N ILE A 9 -9.18 -7.79 -10.69
CA ILE A 9 -8.60 -7.53 -9.37
C ILE A 9 -9.59 -7.91 -8.27
N VAL A 10 -9.12 -8.64 -7.25
CA VAL A 10 -9.89 -8.89 -6.03
C VAL A 10 -9.33 -8.05 -4.89
N LEU A 11 -10.13 -7.15 -4.34
CA LEU A 11 -9.78 -6.30 -3.21
C LEU A 11 -10.39 -6.87 -1.92
N ILE A 12 -9.55 -7.35 -1.02
CA ILE A 12 -9.95 -7.88 0.28
C ILE A 12 -9.83 -6.77 1.33
N GLY A 13 -10.96 -6.35 1.86
CA GLY A 13 -11.09 -5.26 2.82
C GLY A 13 -11.68 -4.00 2.19
N ALA A 14 -12.78 -3.51 2.76
CA ALA A 14 -13.46 -2.27 2.38
C ALA A 14 -13.37 -1.23 3.52
N GLY A 15 -12.20 -1.13 4.15
CA GLY A 15 -11.87 -0.07 5.12
C GLY A 15 -11.40 1.20 4.41
N HIS A 16 -10.92 2.21 5.16
CA HIS A 16 -10.45 3.47 4.56
C HIS A 16 -9.33 3.27 3.52
N VAL A 17 -8.42 2.32 3.73
CA VAL A 17 -7.36 1.97 2.77
C VAL A 17 -7.95 1.28 1.54
N GLY A 18 -8.75 0.24 1.72
CA GLY A 18 -9.39 -0.48 0.61
C GLY A 18 -10.26 0.42 -0.27
N SER A 19 -11.10 1.27 0.33
CA SER A 19 -11.90 2.25 -0.42
C SER A 19 -11.04 3.23 -1.22
N ALA A 20 -9.91 3.69 -0.67
CA ALA A 20 -9.00 4.58 -1.39
C ALA A 20 -8.23 3.86 -2.50
N ILE A 21 -7.90 2.57 -2.33
CA ILE A 21 -7.32 1.73 -3.40
C ILE A 21 -8.33 1.56 -4.53
N LEU A 22 -9.58 1.22 -4.21
CA LEU A 22 -10.64 1.10 -5.21
C LEU A 22 -10.78 2.38 -6.06
N ASP A 23 -10.84 3.54 -5.41
CA ASP A 23 -10.88 4.83 -6.10
C ASP A 23 -9.63 5.09 -6.95
N SER A 24 -8.44 4.71 -6.47
CA SER A 24 -7.19 4.83 -7.25
C SER A 24 -7.18 3.94 -8.49
N LEU A 25 -7.62 2.68 -8.35
CA LEU A 25 -7.72 1.73 -9.46
C LEU A 25 -8.67 2.24 -10.55
N LEU A 26 -9.81 2.81 -10.16
CA LEU A 26 -10.79 3.40 -11.08
C LEU A 26 -10.23 4.65 -11.79
N ARG A 27 -9.63 5.59 -11.05
CA ARG A 27 -9.08 6.82 -11.64
C ARG A 27 -7.90 6.57 -12.58
N MET A 28 -7.12 5.54 -12.31
CA MET A 28 -5.96 5.18 -13.12
C MET A 28 -6.29 4.20 -14.26
N ASN A 29 -7.54 3.74 -14.35
CA ASN A 29 -8.00 2.80 -15.39
C ASN A 29 -7.17 1.52 -15.46
N LEU A 30 -6.97 0.87 -14.30
CA LEU A 30 -6.07 -0.26 -14.14
C LEU A 30 -6.74 -1.65 -14.24
N ALA A 31 -8.07 -1.72 -14.22
CA ALA A 31 -8.80 -2.98 -14.18
C ALA A 31 -10.14 -2.91 -14.91
N ASP A 32 -10.54 -4.04 -15.48
CA ASP A 32 -11.83 -4.23 -16.15
C ASP A 32 -12.89 -4.76 -15.17
N GLU A 33 -12.48 -5.62 -14.22
CA GLU A 33 -13.34 -6.16 -13.16
C GLU A 33 -12.68 -5.98 -11.79
N ILE A 34 -13.42 -5.42 -10.83
CA ILE A 34 -12.97 -5.30 -9.44
C ILE A 34 -14.00 -5.94 -8.51
N VAL A 35 -13.57 -6.99 -7.81
CA VAL A 35 -14.39 -7.68 -6.82
C VAL A 35 -13.97 -7.23 -5.43
N VAL A 36 -14.90 -6.70 -4.65
CA VAL A 36 -14.64 -6.27 -3.26
C VAL A 36 -15.17 -7.33 -2.30
N ILE A 37 -14.28 -7.86 -1.46
CA ILE A 37 -14.60 -8.84 -0.42
C ILE A 37 -14.44 -8.17 0.95
N ASN A 38 -15.43 -8.32 1.82
CA ASN A 38 -15.33 -7.88 3.21
C ASN A 38 -16.19 -8.77 4.10
N ARG A 39 -15.73 -9.05 5.32
CA ARG A 39 -16.53 -9.74 6.36
C ARG A 39 -17.87 -9.04 6.61
N ASN A 40 -17.92 -7.71 6.48
CA ASN A 40 -19.17 -6.96 6.47
C ASN A 40 -19.59 -6.66 5.03
N GLU A 41 -20.45 -7.51 4.48
CA GLU A 41 -20.95 -7.39 3.10
C GLU A 41 -21.70 -6.08 2.86
N LYS A 42 -22.49 -5.60 3.83
CA LYS A 42 -23.19 -4.30 3.71
C LYS A 42 -22.19 -3.15 3.55
N LYS A 43 -21.06 -3.21 4.25
CA LYS A 43 -19.99 -2.23 4.10
C LYS A 43 -19.31 -2.33 2.72
N ALA A 44 -19.02 -3.55 2.24
CA ALA A 44 -18.50 -3.73 0.88
C ALA A 44 -19.47 -3.18 -0.17
N LEU A 45 -20.77 -3.46 -0.04
CA LEU A 45 -21.79 -2.95 -0.93
C LEU A 45 -21.84 -1.42 -0.93
N GLY A 46 -21.79 -0.78 0.24
CA GLY A 46 -21.73 0.67 0.33
C GLY A 46 -20.51 1.26 -0.39
N VAL A 47 -19.33 0.66 -0.21
CA VAL A 47 -18.09 1.10 -0.88
C VAL A 47 -18.16 0.90 -2.40
N VAL A 48 -18.69 -0.23 -2.85
CA VAL A 48 -18.87 -0.53 -4.28
C VAL A 48 -19.86 0.44 -4.92
N LEU A 49 -21.01 0.72 -4.30
CA LEU A 49 -22.00 1.64 -4.83
C LEU A 49 -21.46 3.07 -4.92
N ASP A 50 -20.77 3.53 -3.87
CA ASP A 50 -20.19 4.87 -3.80
C ASP A 50 -19.12 5.07 -4.89
N ALA A 51 -18.18 4.12 -5.01
CA ALA A 51 -17.19 4.12 -6.08
C ALA A 51 -17.82 3.94 -7.48
N GLY A 52 -18.89 3.17 -7.59
CA GLY A 52 -19.56 2.85 -8.85
C GLY A 52 -20.25 4.04 -9.48
N HIS A 53 -20.77 4.97 -8.68
CA HIS A 53 -21.30 6.22 -9.22
C HIS A 53 -20.22 7.07 -9.90
N THR A 54 -18.94 6.88 -9.56
CA THR A 54 -17.85 7.65 -10.17
C THR A 54 -17.59 7.26 -11.63
N THR A 55 -17.98 6.05 -12.04
CA THR A 55 -17.71 5.53 -13.40
C THR A 55 -18.48 6.29 -14.49
N ALA A 56 -19.47 7.10 -14.10
CA ALA A 56 -20.18 8.02 -14.99
C ALA A 56 -19.36 9.25 -15.40
N PHE A 57 -18.21 9.52 -14.76
CA PHE A 57 -17.35 10.67 -15.07
C PHE A 57 -16.18 10.30 -15.99
N ALA A 58 -15.74 11.26 -16.81
CA ALA A 58 -14.71 11.07 -17.84
C ALA A 58 -13.32 10.63 -17.33
N TYR A 59 -13.03 10.81 -16.04
CA TYR A 59 -11.74 10.51 -15.42
C TYR A 59 -11.80 9.29 -14.48
N SER A 60 -12.81 8.44 -14.66
CA SER A 60 -12.98 7.18 -13.94
C SER A 60 -13.23 6.05 -14.94
N ALA A 61 -12.58 4.90 -14.70
CA ALA A 61 -12.78 3.72 -15.51
C ALA A 61 -14.22 3.24 -15.44
N ASN A 62 -14.76 2.77 -16.57
CA ASN A 62 -16.01 2.03 -16.58
C ASN A 62 -15.78 0.55 -16.24
N ALA A 63 -15.11 0.29 -15.13
CA ALA A 63 -14.84 -1.06 -14.65
C ALA A 63 -16.10 -1.69 -14.06
N ASN A 64 -16.27 -3.00 -14.27
CA ASN A 64 -17.31 -3.77 -13.59
C ASN A 64 -16.91 -3.98 -12.13
N ILE A 65 -17.55 -3.25 -11.22
CA ILE A 65 -17.28 -3.37 -9.78
C ILE A 65 -18.45 -3.98 -9.03
N ARG A 66 -18.17 -4.95 -8.16
CA ARG A 66 -19.20 -5.66 -7.39
C ARG A 66 -18.67 -6.20 -6.07
N VAL A 67 -19.60 -6.54 -5.19
CA VAL A 67 -19.30 -7.38 -4.02
C VAL A 67 -19.17 -8.83 -4.48
N GLY A 68 -18.25 -9.57 -3.88
CA GLY A 68 -18.06 -10.99 -4.18
C GLY A 68 -17.60 -11.81 -2.98
N THR A 69 -17.15 -13.02 -3.28
CA THR A 69 -16.68 -14.00 -2.29
C THR A 69 -15.28 -14.52 -2.66
N TYR A 70 -14.68 -15.34 -1.81
CA TYR A 70 -13.34 -15.89 -2.11
C TYR A 70 -13.32 -16.81 -3.34
N GLU A 71 -14.47 -17.31 -3.81
CA GLU A 71 -14.55 -18.05 -5.08
C GLU A 71 -14.10 -17.20 -6.27
N ASP A 72 -14.32 -15.88 -6.18
CA ASP A 72 -13.87 -14.92 -7.19
C ASP A 72 -12.34 -14.80 -7.28
N CYS A 73 -11.59 -15.38 -6.34
CA CYS A 73 -10.12 -15.47 -6.43
C CYS A 73 -9.64 -16.48 -7.47
N LYS A 74 -10.50 -17.41 -7.93
CA LYS A 74 -10.10 -18.52 -8.83
C LYS A 74 -9.40 -18.04 -10.10
N ASP A 75 -9.94 -17.01 -10.72
CA ASP A 75 -9.47 -16.41 -11.98
C ASP A 75 -8.92 -14.98 -11.81
N ALA A 76 -8.67 -14.56 -10.56
CA ALA A 76 -8.08 -13.27 -10.26
C ALA A 76 -6.63 -13.19 -10.75
N GLN A 77 -6.26 -12.06 -11.36
CA GLN A 77 -4.86 -11.79 -11.71
C GLN A 77 -4.10 -11.19 -10.54
N ILE A 78 -4.74 -10.26 -9.82
CA ILE A 78 -4.18 -9.60 -8.65
C ILE A 78 -5.19 -9.66 -7.50
N ILE A 79 -4.69 -9.96 -6.30
CA ILE A 79 -5.43 -9.91 -5.05
C ILE A 79 -4.75 -8.87 -4.16
N ILE A 80 -5.46 -7.80 -3.78
CA ILE A 80 -4.96 -6.78 -2.87
C ILE A 80 -5.55 -7.01 -1.48
N ASN A 81 -4.71 -7.31 -0.50
CA ASN A 81 -5.14 -7.54 0.88
C ASN A 81 -4.93 -6.30 1.75
N THR A 82 -6.03 -5.74 2.25
CA THR A 82 -6.07 -4.61 3.18
C THR A 82 -6.81 -4.95 4.48
N ALA A 83 -7.23 -6.19 4.66
CA ALA A 83 -8.05 -6.60 5.78
C ALA A 83 -7.22 -6.82 7.06
N GLY A 84 -7.75 -6.32 8.16
CA GLY A 84 -7.17 -6.41 9.50
C GLY A 84 -7.49 -5.16 10.32
N PRO A 85 -7.55 -5.25 11.67
CA PRO A 85 -7.54 -4.06 12.50
C PRO A 85 -6.35 -3.14 12.18
N SER A 86 -6.60 -1.84 12.31
CA SER A 86 -5.61 -0.77 12.17
C SER A 86 -5.48 -0.02 13.49
N ILE A 87 -4.34 0.66 13.68
CA ILE A 87 -4.16 1.57 14.82
C ILE A 87 -5.22 2.68 14.75
N GLN A 88 -5.81 3.00 15.90
CA GLN A 88 -6.73 4.11 16.08
C GLN A 88 -6.05 5.21 16.93
N PRO A 89 -6.48 6.47 16.81
CA PRO A 89 -6.02 7.54 17.70
C PRO A 89 -6.17 7.15 19.17
N GLY A 90 -5.13 7.41 19.97
CA GLY A 90 -5.11 7.10 21.40
C GLY A 90 -4.70 5.66 21.75
N ASN A 91 -4.53 4.76 20.77
CA ASN A 91 -3.85 3.49 21.01
C ASN A 91 -2.33 3.68 21.09
N SER A 92 -1.60 2.66 21.55
CA SER A 92 -0.13 2.63 21.49
C SER A 92 0.36 2.99 20.09
N ARG A 93 1.43 3.81 20.00
CA ARG A 93 2.12 4.19 18.75
C ARG A 93 2.84 3.01 18.07
N ASP A 94 2.67 1.79 18.56
CA ASP A 94 3.31 0.58 18.06
C ASP A 94 2.34 -0.34 17.29
N ARG A 95 2.68 -0.62 16.03
CA ARG A 95 1.93 -1.52 15.13
C ARG A 95 2.02 -2.99 15.56
N MET A 96 3.04 -3.36 16.33
CA MET A 96 3.21 -4.72 16.86
C MET A 96 2.10 -5.12 17.83
N VAL A 97 1.39 -4.15 18.42
CA VAL A 97 0.24 -4.44 19.32
C VAL A 97 -0.86 -5.23 18.61
N LEU A 98 -1.02 -5.04 17.30
CA LEU A 98 -2.02 -5.74 16.49
C LEU A 98 -1.50 -7.01 15.84
N LEU A 99 -0.23 -7.38 16.09
CA LEU A 99 0.42 -8.50 15.43
C LEU A 99 -0.37 -9.81 15.57
N GLN A 100 -0.68 -10.24 16.80
CA GLN A 100 -1.35 -11.52 17.04
C GLN A 100 -2.70 -11.60 16.30
N THR A 101 -3.51 -10.54 16.40
CA THR A 101 -4.81 -10.47 15.73
C THR A 101 -4.67 -10.47 14.21
N ASN A 102 -3.75 -9.68 13.65
CA ASN A 102 -3.55 -9.60 12.22
C ASN A 102 -2.91 -10.85 11.63
N VAL A 103 -2.09 -11.58 12.39
CA VAL A 103 -1.58 -12.89 12.00
C VAL A 103 -2.73 -13.88 11.85
N GLN A 104 -3.65 -13.92 12.80
CA GLN A 104 -4.82 -14.80 12.71
C GLN A 104 -5.70 -14.46 11.49
N VAL A 105 -5.98 -13.17 11.29
CA VAL A 105 -6.72 -12.69 10.10
C VAL A 105 -6.01 -13.07 8.80
N MET A 106 -4.69 -12.91 8.73
CA MET A 106 -3.92 -13.29 7.55
C MET A 106 -4.00 -14.78 7.25
N LYS A 107 -3.92 -15.64 8.27
CA LYS A 107 -4.08 -17.10 8.11
C LYS A 107 -5.45 -17.48 7.59
N GLU A 108 -6.51 -16.84 8.10
CA GLU A 108 -7.87 -17.06 7.62
C GLU A 108 -8.03 -16.65 6.15
N ILE A 109 -7.54 -15.47 5.78
CA ILE A 109 -7.57 -14.96 4.41
C ILE A 109 -6.79 -15.88 3.47
N MET A 110 -5.56 -16.26 3.83
CA MET A 110 -4.73 -17.12 2.98
C MET A 110 -5.29 -18.53 2.84
N THR A 111 -5.95 -19.07 3.87
CA THR A 111 -6.68 -20.34 3.78
C THR A 111 -7.76 -20.27 2.70
N GLN A 112 -8.53 -19.17 2.69
CA GLN A 112 -9.56 -18.96 1.67
C GLN A 112 -8.97 -18.75 0.29
N ILE A 113 -7.98 -17.86 0.13
CA ILE A 113 -7.34 -17.60 -1.18
C ILE A 113 -6.78 -18.90 -1.78
N THR A 114 -6.01 -19.65 -0.98
CA THR A 114 -5.30 -20.84 -1.47
C THR A 114 -6.20 -22.06 -1.70
N ALA A 115 -7.46 -22.00 -1.27
CA ALA A 115 -8.47 -22.96 -1.70
C ALA A 115 -8.86 -22.78 -3.18
N TYR A 116 -8.71 -21.57 -3.73
CA TYR A 116 -9.12 -21.23 -5.09
C TYR A 116 -7.97 -20.94 -6.05
N THR A 117 -6.87 -20.33 -5.59
CA THR A 117 -5.74 -19.97 -6.46
C THR A 117 -4.38 -19.99 -5.77
N ARG A 118 -3.34 -20.28 -6.57
CA ARG A 118 -1.92 -20.05 -6.25
C ARG A 118 -1.17 -19.36 -7.39
N SER A 119 -1.91 -18.81 -8.36
CA SER A 119 -1.37 -18.17 -9.57
C SER A 119 -1.54 -16.66 -9.59
N ALA A 120 -2.46 -16.12 -8.77
CA ALA A 120 -2.66 -14.68 -8.64
C ALA A 120 -1.46 -14.00 -7.97
N ILE A 121 -1.17 -12.76 -8.36
CA ILE A 121 -0.25 -11.92 -7.60
C ILE A 121 -1.00 -11.41 -6.36
N ILE A 122 -0.43 -11.58 -5.18
CA ILE A 122 -0.96 -11.03 -3.93
C ILE A 122 -0.15 -9.80 -3.55
N ILE A 123 -0.83 -8.66 -3.40
CA ILE A 123 -0.28 -7.43 -2.84
C ILE A 123 -0.78 -7.30 -1.40
N ASN A 124 0.11 -7.48 -0.42
CA ASN A 124 -0.23 -7.32 0.99
C ASN A 124 0.03 -5.89 1.47
N VAL A 125 -1.03 -5.26 1.98
CA VAL A 125 -1.02 -3.90 2.55
C VAL A 125 -1.21 -3.95 4.07
N SER A 126 -1.87 -4.99 4.57
CA SER A 126 -2.17 -5.16 6.00
C SER A 126 -0.91 -5.19 6.86
N ASN A 127 -0.96 -4.53 8.01
CA ASN A 127 0.17 -4.40 8.93
C ASN A 127 0.12 -5.45 10.06
N PRO A 128 1.27 -5.89 10.60
CA PRO A 128 2.62 -5.52 10.21
C PRO A 128 3.06 -6.21 8.92
N MET A 129 3.32 -5.40 7.91
CA MET A 129 3.26 -5.83 6.51
C MET A 129 4.33 -6.86 6.17
N ASP A 130 5.58 -6.66 6.62
CA ASP A 130 6.69 -7.58 6.36
C ASP A 130 6.42 -8.97 6.97
N ILE A 131 5.93 -8.99 8.22
CA ILE A 131 5.66 -10.23 8.97
C ILE A 131 4.48 -10.99 8.36
N LEU A 132 3.37 -10.30 8.04
CA LEU A 132 2.21 -10.96 7.44
C LEU A 132 2.51 -11.52 6.06
N THR A 133 3.31 -10.81 5.27
CA THR A 133 3.79 -11.28 3.95
C THR A 133 4.66 -12.52 4.12
N TYR A 134 5.57 -12.54 5.10
CA TYR A 134 6.38 -13.71 5.41
C TYR A 134 5.56 -14.92 5.86
N ILE A 135 4.54 -14.72 6.70
CA ILE A 135 3.65 -15.80 7.16
C ILE A 135 2.85 -16.38 6.00
N ALA A 136 2.29 -15.52 5.14
CA ALA A 136 1.58 -15.96 3.95
C ALA A 136 2.47 -16.76 3.00
N GLN A 137 3.75 -16.38 2.88
CA GLN A 137 4.72 -17.11 2.06
C GLN A 137 5.02 -18.49 2.65
N THR A 138 5.36 -18.54 3.94
CA THR A 138 5.97 -19.72 4.57
C THR A 138 4.95 -20.74 5.04
N GLU A 139 3.85 -20.32 5.64
CA GLU A 139 2.83 -21.26 6.16
C GLU A 139 1.92 -21.81 5.06
N PHE A 140 1.68 -21.05 3.99
CA PHE A 140 0.80 -21.46 2.88
C PHE A 140 1.55 -21.91 1.62
N ASN A 141 2.90 -21.87 1.67
CA ASN A 141 3.77 -22.18 0.55
C ASN A 141 3.36 -21.45 -0.74
N TYR A 142 3.01 -20.16 -0.61
CA TYR A 142 2.66 -19.34 -1.76
C TYR A 142 3.93 -18.99 -2.56
N PRO A 143 3.90 -19.00 -3.91
CA PRO A 143 5.07 -18.67 -4.71
C PRO A 143 5.64 -17.29 -4.36
N ARG A 144 6.93 -17.24 -4.02
CA ARG A 144 7.60 -16.01 -3.53
C ARG A 144 7.52 -14.85 -4.53
N ASN A 145 7.62 -15.15 -5.82
CA ASN A 145 7.57 -14.17 -6.90
C ASN A 145 6.16 -13.63 -7.17
N LEU A 146 5.12 -14.19 -6.52
CA LEU A 146 3.73 -13.77 -6.64
C LEU A 146 3.18 -13.17 -5.34
N LEU A 147 3.99 -13.02 -4.29
CA LEU A 147 3.55 -12.48 -3.01
C LEU A 147 4.40 -11.28 -2.64
N ILE A 148 3.81 -10.10 -2.79
CA ILE A 148 4.50 -8.82 -2.68
C ILE A 148 3.89 -8.04 -1.52
N GLY A 149 4.72 -7.62 -0.57
CA GLY A 149 4.34 -6.64 0.42
C GLY A 149 4.57 -5.23 -0.13
N THR A 150 3.68 -4.28 0.20
CA THR A 150 3.87 -2.86 -0.20
C THR A 150 5.19 -2.25 0.29
N GLY A 151 5.82 -2.85 1.30
CA GLY A 151 7.18 -2.50 1.68
C GLY A 151 7.30 -1.07 2.20
N THR A 152 8.48 -0.52 1.95
CA THR A 152 8.85 0.87 2.20
C THR A 152 8.55 1.78 1.01
N LEU A 153 7.67 1.37 0.09
CA LEU A 153 7.35 2.17 -1.11
C LEU A 153 6.74 3.53 -0.73
N LEU A 154 5.80 3.54 0.21
CA LEU A 154 5.21 4.79 0.70
C LEU A 154 6.22 5.62 1.50
N ASP A 155 7.07 4.99 2.30
CA ASP A 155 8.13 5.67 3.06
C ASP A 155 9.13 6.33 2.12
N THR A 156 9.47 5.65 1.03
CA THR A 156 10.29 6.19 -0.06
C THR A 156 9.62 7.38 -0.73
N ALA A 157 8.32 7.30 -1.03
CA ALA A 157 7.58 8.42 -1.60
C ALA A 157 7.54 9.64 -0.64
N ARG A 158 7.36 9.40 0.67
CA ARG A 158 7.42 10.45 1.70
C ARG A 158 8.81 11.08 1.78
N PHE A 159 9.85 10.26 1.83
CA PHE A 159 11.23 10.70 1.84
C PHE A 159 11.55 11.57 0.62
N ASN A 160 11.23 11.10 -0.57
CA ASN A 160 11.48 11.84 -1.81
C ASN A 160 10.70 13.17 -1.82
N LYS A 161 9.46 13.19 -1.32
CA LYS A 161 8.68 14.43 -1.20
C LYS A 161 9.31 15.43 -0.23
N MET A 162 9.69 14.99 0.96
CA MET A 162 10.32 15.85 1.98
C MET A 162 11.65 16.42 1.48
N LEU A 163 12.49 15.57 0.88
CA LEU A 163 13.77 15.99 0.32
C LEU A 163 13.60 16.97 -0.86
N ALA A 164 12.59 16.76 -1.70
CA ALA A 164 12.26 17.67 -2.78
C ALA A 164 11.83 19.04 -2.28
N ASP A 165 11.03 19.09 -1.21
CA ASP A 165 10.59 20.34 -0.58
C ASP A 165 11.77 21.13 -0.01
N LEU A 166 12.73 20.45 0.62
CA LEU A 166 13.96 21.08 1.11
C LEU A 166 14.79 21.68 -0.03
N CYS A 167 14.86 21.00 -1.18
CA CYS A 167 15.69 21.42 -2.31
C CYS A 167 14.94 22.31 -3.33
N GLY A 168 13.64 22.56 -3.14
CA GLY A 168 12.82 23.36 -4.05
C GLY A 168 12.63 22.72 -5.44
N VAL A 169 12.53 21.39 -5.52
CA VAL A 169 12.36 20.64 -6.78
C VAL A 169 11.08 19.80 -6.76
N ASP A 170 10.70 19.24 -7.92
CA ASP A 170 9.63 18.24 -7.99
C ASP A 170 10.13 16.89 -7.40
N ALA A 171 9.32 16.23 -6.58
CA ALA A 171 9.63 14.93 -5.98
C ALA A 171 9.93 13.83 -7.00
N LYS A 172 9.42 13.94 -8.23
CA LYS A 172 9.73 13.02 -9.34
C LYS A 172 11.18 13.10 -9.82
N ASN A 173 11.89 14.19 -9.49
CA ASN A 173 13.31 14.37 -9.82
C ASN A 173 14.25 13.83 -8.74
N VAL A 174 13.71 13.46 -7.58
CA VAL A 174 14.47 12.88 -6.47
C VAL A 174 14.56 11.37 -6.66
N THR A 175 15.78 10.85 -6.73
CA THR A 175 16.05 9.43 -6.63
C THR A 175 16.56 9.13 -5.23
N GLY A 176 15.70 8.50 -4.44
CA GLY A 176 15.96 8.13 -3.06
C GLY A 176 15.18 6.88 -2.70
N PHE A 177 15.63 6.17 -1.67
CA PHE A 177 15.04 4.92 -1.22
C PHE A 177 15.00 4.88 0.30
N VAL A 178 13.90 4.38 0.84
CA VAL A 178 13.84 3.90 2.23
C VAL A 178 13.83 2.39 2.14
N LEU A 179 14.70 1.71 2.88
CA LEU A 179 14.88 0.26 2.84
C LEU A 179 14.73 -0.35 4.24
N GLY A 180 14.65 -1.67 4.30
CA GLY A 180 14.46 -2.43 5.54
C GLY A 180 12.98 -2.67 5.85
N GLU A 181 12.67 -2.77 7.14
CA GLU A 181 11.30 -2.93 7.65
C GLU A 181 10.43 -1.70 7.31
N HIS A 182 9.16 -1.91 6.96
CA HIS A 182 8.17 -0.84 7.01
C HIS A 182 7.83 -0.48 8.47
N GLY A 183 8.72 0.26 9.11
CA GLY A 183 8.62 0.56 10.54
C GLY A 183 9.86 1.21 11.13
N GLY A 184 10.05 1.00 12.44
CA GLY A 184 11.07 1.68 13.24
C GLY A 184 12.51 1.38 12.82
N THR A 185 12.76 0.22 12.20
CA THR A 185 14.11 -0.20 11.79
C THR A 185 14.47 0.15 10.35
N SER A 186 13.61 0.88 9.61
CA SER A 186 13.94 1.40 8.28
C SER A 186 15.18 2.30 8.26
N PHE A 187 15.86 2.37 7.11
CA PHE A 187 17.02 3.22 6.89
C PHE A 187 17.06 3.78 5.46
N ILE A 188 17.87 4.84 5.25
CA ILE A 188 18.10 5.47 3.95
C ILE A 188 19.57 5.23 3.54
N PRO A 189 19.84 4.63 2.37
CA PRO A 189 21.20 4.55 1.83
C PRO A 189 21.57 5.90 1.20
N TRP A 190 22.05 6.85 2.02
CA TRP A 190 22.35 8.23 1.61
C TRP A 190 23.31 8.34 0.42
N ASN A 191 24.20 7.36 0.23
CA ASN A 191 25.11 7.28 -0.91
C ASN A 191 24.42 7.02 -2.25
N ALA A 192 23.19 6.49 -2.24
CA ALA A 192 22.37 6.27 -3.43
C ALA A 192 21.43 7.46 -3.73
N VAL A 193 21.30 8.40 -2.79
CA VAL A 193 20.40 9.55 -2.92
C VAL A 193 20.99 10.55 -3.90
N ASN A 194 20.20 10.94 -4.90
CA ASN A 194 20.57 11.96 -5.88
C ASN A 194 19.35 12.72 -6.41
N ILE A 195 19.57 13.92 -6.94
CA ILE A 195 18.56 14.70 -7.66
C ILE A 195 19.09 14.91 -9.08
N VAL A 196 18.48 14.23 -10.06
CA VAL A 196 18.88 14.28 -11.48
C VAL A 196 20.41 14.05 -11.65
N GLY A 197 20.97 13.10 -10.90
CA GLY A 197 22.40 12.77 -10.93
C GLY A 197 23.31 13.64 -10.06
N ILE A 198 22.81 14.74 -9.47
CA ILE A 198 23.55 15.49 -8.44
C ILE A 198 23.61 14.62 -7.18
N PRO A 199 24.81 14.28 -6.65
CA PRO A 199 24.92 13.41 -5.49
C PRO A 199 24.55 14.16 -4.19
N PHE A 200 24.07 13.42 -3.19
CA PHE A 200 23.61 13.97 -1.90
C PHE A 200 24.60 14.94 -1.22
N HIS A 201 25.90 14.64 -1.25
CA HIS A 201 26.93 15.47 -0.60
C HIS A 201 27.10 16.85 -1.25
N ASP A 202 26.62 17.05 -2.47
CA ASP A 202 26.68 18.34 -3.17
C ASP A 202 25.42 19.20 -2.94
N PHE A 203 24.40 18.68 -2.26
CA PHE A 203 23.08 19.33 -2.19
C PHE A 203 23.12 20.73 -1.59
N GLN A 204 23.86 20.91 -0.49
CA GLN A 204 23.93 22.22 0.17
C GLN A 204 24.40 23.30 -0.80
N LYS A 205 25.46 23.00 -1.57
CA LYS A 205 26.03 23.94 -2.55
C LYS A 205 25.13 24.10 -3.77
N GLN A 206 24.63 23.00 -4.34
CA GLN A 206 23.89 23.01 -5.60
C GLN A 206 22.49 23.61 -5.47
N PHE A 207 21.82 23.37 -4.34
CA PHE A 207 20.47 23.89 -4.08
C PHE A 207 20.46 25.12 -3.16
N GLY A 208 21.63 25.64 -2.77
CA GLY A 208 21.75 26.86 -1.96
C GLY A 208 21.12 26.73 -0.57
N LEU A 209 21.20 25.55 0.04
CA LEU A 209 20.64 25.30 1.38
C LEU A 209 21.44 26.06 2.44
N LYS A 210 20.73 26.69 3.39
CA LYS A 210 21.38 27.42 4.50
C LYS A 210 22.27 26.51 5.34
N GLU A 211 21.77 25.31 5.63
CA GLU A 211 22.45 24.27 6.40
C GLU A 211 22.46 22.97 5.59
N PRO A 212 23.40 22.04 5.87
CA PRO A 212 23.33 20.69 5.34
C PRO A 212 21.99 20.01 5.70
N VAL A 213 21.55 19.08 4.85
CA VAL A 213 20.37 18.26 5.17
C VAL A 213 20.65 17.42 6.42
N ASP A 214 19.81 17.57 7.43
CA ASP A 214 19.86 16.76 8.64
C ASP A 214 19.29 15.36 8.35
N CYS A 215 20.19 14.41 8.09
CA CYS A 215 19.84 13.03 7.75
C CYS A 215 19.05 12.33 8.86
N GLU A 216 19.40 12.54 10.12
CA GLU A 216 18.77 11.86 11.24
C GLU A 216 17.35 12.38 11.45
N LYS A 217 17.19 13.70 11.41
CA LYS A 217 15.87 14.34 11.48
C LYS A 217 14.98 13.90 10.32
N LEU A 218 15.48 13.92 9.09
CA LEU A 218 14.71 13.55 7.91
C LEU A 218 14.28 12.06 7.97
N LEU A 219 15.17 11.16 8.39
CA LEU A 219 14.81 9.76 8.61
C LEU A 219 13.77 9.60 9.71
N HIS A 220 13.90 10.35 10.81
CA HIS A 220 12.92 10.34 11.89
C HIS A 220 11.54 10.79 11.41
N GLU A 221 11.46 11.91 10.70
CA GLU A 221 10.22 12.46 10.12
C GLU A 221 9.53 11.45 9.20
N VAL A 222 10.29 10.76 8.35
CA VAL A 222 9.75 9.69 7.48
C VAL A 222 9.12 8.57 8.31
N LYS A 223 9.80 8.10 9.36
CA LYS A 223 9.33 7.01 10.24
C LYS A 223 8.04 7.38 10.98
N VAL A 224 7.93 8.62 11.47
CA VAL A 224 6.79 9.04 12.29
C VAL A 224 5.61 9.57 11.47
N SER A 225 5.82 9.99 10.22
CA SER A 225 4.80 10.57 9.33
C SER A 225 3.49 9.79 9.28
N GLY A 226 3.56 8.46 9.23
CA GLY A 226 2.36 7.63 9.21
C GLY A 226 1.53 7.74 10.49
N LEU A 227 2.19 7.79 11.65
CA LEU A 227 1.55 7.94 12.96
C LEU A 227 1.02 9.35 13.15
N ASP A 228 1.77 10.37 12.75
CA ASP A 228 1.32 11.77 12.84
C ASP A 228 0.03 11.99 12.04
N ILE A 229 -0.08 11.41 10.83
CA ILE A 229 -1.32 11.47 10.05
C ILE A 229 -2.47 10.73 10.75
N VAL A 230 -2.20 9.59 11.39
CA VAL A 230 -3.23 8.88 12.17
C VAL A 230 -3.70 9.72 13.34
N GLU A 231 -2.80 10.41 14.05
CA GLU A 231 -3.18 11.30 15.16
C GLU A 231 -4.00 12.51 14.69
N LEU A 232 -3.66 13.07 13.52
CA LEU A 232 -4.35 14.25 12.97
C LEU A 232 -5.71 13.92 12.33
N LYS A 233 -5.81 12.82 11.58
CA LYS A 233 -6.98 12.49 10.73
C LYS A 233 -7.76 11.26 11.22
N GLY A 234 -7.16 10.43 12.06
CA GLY A 234 -7.71 9.16 12.51
C GLY A 234 -7.24 7.94 11.72
N TYR A 235 -6.67 8.12 10.52
CA TYR A 235 -6.22 7.03 9.65
C TYR A 235 -5.31 7.56 8.53
N THR A 236 -4.59 6.65 7.88
CA THR A 236 -3.91 6.89 6.59
C THR A 236 -4.66 6.14 5.48
N SER A 237 -4.72 6.73 4.28
CA SER A 237 -5.38 6.07 3.13
C SER A 237 -4.78 6.47 1.79
N SER A 238 -4.75 7.77 1.46
CA SER A 238 -4.41 8.24 0.11
C SER A 238 -3.02 7.82 -0.37
N GLY A 239 -1.99 8.01 0.47
CA GLY A 239 -0.61 7.66 0.10
C GLY A 239 -0.41 6.16 -0.13
N ILE A 240 -0.91 5.32 0.79
CA ILE A 240 -0.78 3.87 0.67
C ILE A 240 -1.64 3.32 -0.47
N ALA A 241 -2.77 3.97 -0.77
CA ALA A 241 -3.63 3.59 -1.88
C ALA A 241 -2.94 3.79 -3.23
N LEU A 242 -2.34 4.95 -3.46
CA LEU A 242 -1.57 5.20 -4.66
C LEU A 242 -0.34 4.28 -4.75
N ALA A 243 0.37 4.07 -3.63
CA ALA A 243 1.50 3.13 -3.59
C ALA A 243 1.10 1.70 -3.96
N SER A 244 -0.09 1.25 -3.55
CA SER A 244 -0.60 -0.09 -3.88
C SER A 244 -1.08 -0.20 -5.34
N ALA A 245 -1.55 0.90 -5.93
CA ALA A 245 -2.06 0.92 -7.30
C ALA A 245 -0.95 1.00 -8.37
N VAL A 246 0.23 1.53 -8.03
CA VAL A 246 1.38 1.65 -8.96
C VAL A 246 2.36 0.48 -8.88
N LEU A 247 2.09 -0.50 -8.01
CA LEU A 247 2.92 -1.68 -7.75
C LEU A 247 2.45 -2.87 -8.59
#